data_AF-T1I868-F1
#
_entry.id   AF-T1I868-F1
#
_cell.length_a   1.000
_cell.length_b   1.000
_cell.length_c   1.000
_cell.angle_alpha   90.00
_cell.angle_beta   90.00
_cell.angle_gamma   90.00
#
_symmetry.space_group_name_H-M   'P 1'
#
loop_
_entity.id
_entity.type
_entity.pdbx_description
1 polymer ?
#
loop_
_entity_poly.entity_id
_entity_poly.type
_entity_poly.pdbx_seq_one_letter_code
_entity_poly.pdbx_strand_id
1 'polypeptide(L)' 'RVLLRHLTTCSFRYNSSEDDNFSQPGILWRSYSDNDKNNLVLNLVGNLKKAENFIQERAVGLFFQVDEQFGRM' A
#
# COMPACT_ATOMS: atom_id res chain seq x y z
N ARG A 1 0.26 -32.55 -29.01
CA ARG A 1 1.24 -32.71 -27.90
C ARG A 1 1.35 -31.36 -27.21
N VAL A 2 0.54 -31.15 -26.18
CA VAL A 2 0.48 -29.89 -25.43
C VAL A 2 1.62 -29.89 -24.41
N LEU A 3 2.49 -28.89 -24.51
CA LEU A 3 3.64 -28.66 -23.62
C LEU A 3 3.14 -28.37 -22.20
N LEU A 4 3.18 -29.39 -21.35
CA LEU A 4 3.16 -29.25 -19.89
C LEU A 4 4.41 -28.48 -19.46
N ARG A 5 4.26 -27.17 -19.22
CA ARG A 5 5.26 -26.39 -18.48
C ARG A 5 5.34 -26.95 -17.06
N HIS A 6 6.40 -27.72 -16.82
CA HIS A 6 6.81 -28.16 -15.49
C HIS A 6 7.03 -26.94 -14.60
N LEU A 7 6.15 -26.72 -13.62
CA LEU A 7 6.43 -25.86 -12.48
C LEU A 7 7.41 -26.62 -11.57
N THR A 8 8.71 -26.46 -11.82
CA THR A 8 9.75 -26.93 -10.90
C THR A 8 9.93 -25.88 -9.81
N THR A 9 9.16 -25.98 -8.73
CA THR A 9 9.43 -25.22 -7.51
C THR A 9 10.18 -26.12 -6.53
N CYS A 10 11.50 -26.04 -6.54
CA CYS A 10 12.28 -26.46 -5.39
C CYS A 10 11.87 -25.58 -4.20
N SER A 11 11.75 -26.16 -3.00
CA SER A 11 11.29 -25.44 -1.80
C SER A 11 12.30 -24.35 -1.42
N PHE A 12 12.06 -23.12 -1.87
CA PHE A 12 12.79 -21.91 -1.53
C PHE A 12 11.87 -20.95 -0.78
N ARG A 13 12.40 -20.21 0.20
CA ARG A 13 11.67 -19.09 0.80
C ARG A 13 11.72 -17.92 -0.19
N TYR A 14 10.60 -17.68 -0.88
CA TYR A 14 10.47 -16.55 -1.80
C TYR A 14 10.30 -15.25 -0.99
N ASN A 15 11.18 -14.27 -1.22
CA ASN A 15 11.04 -12.93 -0.66
C ASN A 15 10.35 -12.02 -1.70
N SER A 16 9.21 -11.45 -1.34
CA SER A 16 8.42 -10.53 -2.16
C SER A 16 8.47 -9.09 -1.64
N SER A 17 9.47 -8.73 -0.85
CA SER A 17 9.60 -7.37 -0.28
C SER A 17 9.72 -6.28 -1.35
N GLU A 18 10.27 -6.63 -2.51
CA GLU A 18 10.48 -5.74 -3.66
C GLU A 18 9.29 -5.70 -4.64
N ASP A 19 8.22 -6.44 -4.35
CA ASP A 19 7.02 -6.43 -5.19
C ASP A 19 6.35 -5.04 -5.14
N ASP A 20 5.60 -4.72 -6.19
CA ASP A 20 4.91 -3.44 -6.31
C ASP A 20 3.74 -3.34 -5.31
N ASN A 21 4.04 -2.68 -4.19
CA ASN A 21 3.09 -2.49 -3.09
C ASN A 21 2.29 -1.18 -3.20
N PHE A 22 2.55 -0.32 -4.20
CA PHE A 22 2.06 1.07 -4.21
C PHE A 22 1.24 1.45 -5.44
N SER A 23 1.46 0.85 -6.60
CA SER A 23 0.74 1.24 -7.81
C SER A 23 -0.77 0.96 -7.69
N GLN A 24 -1.15 -0.21 -7.17
CA GLN A 24 -2.56 -0.59 -7.07
C GLN A 24 -3.31 0.26 -6.03
N PRO A 25 -2.78 0.49 -4.81
CA PRO A 25 -3.36 1.47 -3.89
C PRO A 25 -3.43 2.89 -4.47
N GLY A 26 -2.44 3.31 -5.26
CA GLY A 26 -2.44 4.64 -5.88
C GLY A 26 -3.57 4.80 -6.91
N ILE A 27 -3.83 3.76 -7.71
CA ILE A 27 -4.96 3.74 -8.65
C ILE A 27 -6.29 3.84 -7.88
N LEU A 28 -6.43 3.09 -6.80
CA LEU A 28 -7.62 3.13 -5.95
C LEU A 28 -7.82 4.53 -5.34
N TRP A 29 -6.79 5.12 -4.75
CA TRP A 29 -6.84 6.47 -4.18
C TRP A 29 -7.31 7.53 -5.18
N ARG A 30 -6.76 7.49 -6.41
CA ARG A 30 -7.13 8.43 -7.47
C ARG A 30 -8.56 8.24 -8.00
N SER A 31 -9.14 7.05 -7.80
CA SER A 31 -10.52 6.77 -8.20
C SER A 31 -11.57 7.37 -7.24
N TYR A 32 -11.17 7.75 -6.03
CA TYR A 32 -12.08 8.30 -5.03
C TYR A 32 -12.44 9.77 -5.27
N SER A 33 -13.65 10.14 -4.85
CA SER A 33 -14.05 11.54 -4.75
C SER A 33 -13.28 12.23 -3.61
N ASP A 34 -13.21 13.56 -3.63
CA ASP A 34 -12.54 14.31 -2.56
C ASP A 34 -13.17 14.07 -1.19
N ASN A 35 -14.49 13.84 -1.13
CA ASN A 35 -15.19 13.50 0.11
C ASN A 35 -14.76 12.12 0.63
N ASP A 36 -14.66 11.13 -0.26
CA ASP A 36 -14.24 9.77 0.11
C ASP A 36 -12.77 9.76 0.56
N LYS A 37 -11.91 10.54 -0.10
CA LYS A 37 -10.52 10.76 0.32
C LYS A 37 -10.44 11.34 1.73
N ASN A 38 -11.20 12.40 2.00
CA ASN A 38 -11.26 13.01 3.34
C ASN A 38 -11.74 12.01 4.40
N ASN A 39 -12.81 11.25 4.12
CA ASN A 39 -13.34 10.25 5.05
C ASN A 39 -12.33 9.12 5.30
N LEU A 40 -11.62 8.66 4.26
CA LEU A 40 -10.57 7.66 4.38
C LEU A 40 -9.43 8.16 5.28
N VAL A 41 -8.94 9.37 5.04
CA VAL A 41 -7.86 9.97 5.84
C VAL A 41 -8.29 10.12 7.30
N LEU A 42 -9.50 10.63 7.56
CA LEU A 42 -10.02 10.77 8.93
C LEU A 42 -10.12 9.43 9.67
N ASN A 43 -10.54 8.37 8.97
CA ASN A 43 -10.62 7.02 9.56
C ASN A 43 -9.23 6.47 9.89
N LEU A 44 -8.25 6.64 9.00
CA LEU A 44 -6.88 6.16 9.20
C LEU A 44 -6.17 6.94 10.31
N VAL A 45 -6.16 8.28 10.22
CA VAL A 45 -5.50 9.16 11.19
C VAL A 45 -6.16 9.06 12.57
N GLY A 46 -7.48 8.87 12.62
CA GLY A 46 -8.22 8.68 13.87
C GLY A 46 -7.71 7.51 14.71
N ASN A 47 -7.24 6.43 14.06
CA ASN A 47 -6.59 5.31 14.72
C ASN A 47 -5.09 5.57 14.92
N LEU A 48 -4.41 6.01 13.87
CA LEU A 48 -2.95 6.16 13.82
C LEU A 48 -2.41 7.16 14.86
N LYS A 49 -3.17 8.20 15.21
CA LYS A 49 -2.76 9.21 16.20
C LYS A 49 -2.47 8.67 17.60
N LYS A 50 -2.90 7.43 17.89
CA LYS A 50 -2.66 6.75 19.17
C LYS A 50 -1.37 5.91 19.17
N ALA A 51 -0.74 5.74 18.00
CA ALA A 51 0.51 5.00 17.88
C ALA A 51 1.71 5.86 18.25
N GLU A 52 2.85 5.24 18.51
CA GLU A 52 4.11 5.93 18.75
C GLU A 52 4.57 6.74 17.53
N ASN A 53 5.28 7.85 17.75
CA ASN A 53 5.65 8.81 16.70
C ASN A 53 6.37 8.14 15.51
N PHE A 54 7.30 7.21 15.76
CA PHE A 54 8.02 6.53 14.69
C PHE A 54 7.11 5.68 13.78
N ILE A 55 5.99 5.17 14.32
CA ILE A 55 4.99 4.42 13.55
C ILE A 55 4.19 5.38 12.68
N GLN A 56 3.83 6.54 13.24
CA GLN A 56 3.13 7.58 12.49
C GLN A 56 3.98 8.10 11.32
N GLU A 57 5.25 8.43 11.57
CA GLU A 57 6.21 8.87 10.54
C GLU A 57 6.38 7.82 9.44
N ARG A 58 6.52 6.54 9.83
CA ARG A 58 6.60 5.44 8.86
C ARG A 58 5.32 5.32 8.03
N ALA A 59 4.15 5.43 8.64
CA ALA A 59 2.88 5.35 7.94
C ALA A 59 2.71 6.50 6.94
N VAL A 60 3.04 7.73 7.33
CA VAL A 60 3.05 8.88 6.43
C VAL A 60 4.00 8.64 5.24
N GLY A 61 5.20 8.13 5.49
CA GLY A 61 6.14 7.76 4.43
C GLY A 61 5.60 6.71 3.45
N LEU A 62 4.80 5.76 3.93
CA LEU A 62 4.12 4.78 3.06
C LEU A 62 3.00 5.43 2.24
N PHE A 63 2.22 6.36 2.82
CA PHE A 63 1.18 7.08 2.08
C PHE A 63 1.77 7.95 0.97
N PHE A 64 2.93 8.58 1.19
CA PHE A 64 3.66 9.30 0.14
C PHE A 64 4.10 8.40 -1.02
N GLN A 65 4.41 7.12 -0.77
CA GLN A 65 4.75 6.17 -1.84
C GLN A 65 3.53 5.75 -2.65
N VAL A 66 2.33 5.77 -2.05
CA VAL A 66 1.05 5.49 -2.73
C VAL A 66 0.65 6.66 -3.63
N ASP A 67 0.61 7.88 -3.06
CA ASP A 67 0.27 9.10 -3.76
C ASP A 67 0.73 10.34 -2.96
N GLU A 68 1.28 11.34 -3.65
CA GLU A 68 1.83 12.53 -3.00
C GLU A 68 0.73 13.40 -2.34
N GLN A 69 -0.49 13.42 -2.90
CA GLN A 69 -1.63 14.09 -2.26
C GLN A 69 -2.02 13.35 -0.99
N PHE A 70 -2.02 12.01 -1.02
CA PHE A 70 -2.41 11.21 0.13
C PHE A 70 -1.46 11.41 1.33
N GLY A 71 -0.15 11.48 1.08
CA GLY A 71 0.82 11.76 2.15
C GLY A 71 0.72 13.17 2.76
N ARG A 72 0.09 14.14 2.08
CA ARG A 72 -0.05 15.53 2.54
C ARG A 72 -1.32 15.83 3.33
N MET A 73 -2.33 14.97 3.22
CA MET A 73 -3.65 15.15 3.87
C MET A 73 -3.61 14.69 5.33
#